data_AF-A0A525CBW7-F1
#
_entry.id   AF-A0A525CBW7-F1
#
_cell.length_a   1.000
_cell.length_b   1.000
_cell.length_c   1.000
_cell.angle_alpha   90.00
_cell.angle_beta   90.00
_cell.angle_gamma   90.00
#
_symmetry.space_group_name_H-M   'P 1'
#
loop_
_entity.id
_entity.type
_entity.pdbx_description
1 polymer ?
#
loop_
_entity_poly.entity_id
_entity_poly.type
_entity_poly.pdbx_seq_one_letter_code
_entity_poly.pdbx_strand_id
1 'polypeptide(L)' 'VDADVAGVVIANVEQRSAAAVAGLRQGDIITMINDSEIESLQDFYSIVGQKDQKDFEIHFLRDSVQLRIGITRL' A
#
# COMPACT_ATOMS: atom_id res chain seq x y z
N VAL A 1 -13.05 0.80 20.00
CA VAL A 1 -13.18 0.24 18.64
C VAL A 1 -12.75 1.35 17.72
N ASP A 2 -11.44 1.47 17.53
CA ASP A 2 -10.92 2.61 16.79
C ASP A 2 -11.31 2.47 15.33
N ALA A 3 -12.12 3.46 14.92
CA ALA A 3 -12.63 3.85 13.62
C ALA A 3 -12.37 2.88 12.46
N ASP A 4 -13.42 2.55 11.73
CA ASP A 4 -13.41 1.94 10.41
C ASP A 4 -12.43 2.66 9.46
N VAL A 5 -11.14 2.32 9.54
CA VAL A 5 -10.14 2.79 8.59
C VAL A 5 -10.42 2.04 7.30
N ALA A 6 -11.09 2.70 6.36
CA ALA A 6 -11.26 2.21 5.01
C ALA A 6 -9.88 2.03 4.38
N GLY A 7 -9.57 0.81 3.96
CA GLY A 7 -8.21 0.46 3.57
C GLY A 7 -7.99 -1.04 3.43
N VAL A 8 -6.82 -1.37 2.88
CA VAL A 8 -6.36 -2.76 2.73
C VAL A 8 -5.23 -3.02 3.71
N VAL A 9 -5.42 -4.01 4.59
CA VAL A 9 -4.40 -4.44 5.55
C VAL A 9 -3.37 -5.34 4.87
N ILE A 10 -2.09 -5.04 5.06
CA ILE A 10 -0.99 -5.89 4.60
C ILE A 10 -0.90 -7.13 5.48
N ALA A 11 -1.33 -8.27 4.95
CA ALA A 11 -1.26 -9.55 5.64
C ALA A 11 0.15 -10.16 5.66
N ASN A 12 0.94 -9.94 4.60
CA ASN A 12 2.30 -10.44 4.47
C ASN A 12 3.07 -9.56 3.46
N VAL A 13 4.39 -9.46 3.63
CA VAL A 13 5.29 -8.84 2.66
C VAL A 13 6.34 -9.86 2.27
N GLU A 14 6.40 -10.19 0.98
CA GLU A 14 7.42 -11.11 0.46
C GLU A 14 8.82 -10.55 0.69
N GLN A 15 9.71 -11.40 1.21
CA GLN A 15 11.11 -11.04 1.43
C GLN A 15 11.79 -10.71 0.10
N ARG A 16 12.58 -9.62 0.07
CA ARG A 16 13.26 -9.09 -1.13
C ARG A 16 12.33 -8.53 -2.22
N SER A 17 11.04 -8.36 -1.93
CA SER A 17 10.15 -7.58 -2.80
C SER A 17 10.47 -6.08 -2.72
N ALA A 18 10.03 -5.31 -3.71
CA ALA A 18 10.13 -3.85 -3.69
C ALA A 18 9.41 -3.26 -2.45
N ALA A 19 8.30 -3.87 -2.03
CA ALA A 19 7.58 -3.54 -0.81
C ALA A 19 8.42 -3.73 0.47
N ALA A 20 9.14 -4.85 0.58
CA ALA A 20 10.03 -5.09 1.71
C ALA A 20 11.20 -4.09 1.76
N VAL A 21 11.79 -3.79 0.60
CA VAL A 21 12.90 -2.83 0.49
C VAL A 21 12.43 -1.41 0.82
N ALA A 22 11.21 -1.05 0.42
CA ALA A 22 10.61 0.25 0.73
C ALA A 22 10.14 0.37 2.18
N GLY A 23 10.17 -0.72 2.96
CA GLY A 23 9.89 -0.70 4.40
C GLY A 23 8.43 -0.95 4.78
N LEU A 24 7.61 -1.47 3.86
CA LEU A 24 6.28 -1.99 4.20
C LEU A 24 6.40 -3.23 5.09
N ARG A 25 5.42 -3.38 5.98
CA ARG A 25 5.37 -4.44 6.98
C ARG A 25 3.97 -4.99 7.10
N GLN A 26 3.90 -6.21 7.63
CA GLN A 26 2.63 -6.79 8.05
C GLN A 26 1.97 -5.88 9.09
N GLY A 27 0.66 -5.65 8.93
CA GLY A 27 -0.14 -4.80 9.81
C GLY A 27 -0.26 -3.35 9.34
N ASP A 28 0.48 -2.93 8.32
CA ASP A 28 0.23 -1.63 7.67
C ASP A 28 -1.13 -1.62 6.99
N ILE A 29 -1.81 -0.48 7.00
CA ILE A 29 -3.10 -0.30 6.32
C ILE A 29 -2.88 0.65 5.15
N ILE A 30 -2.97 0.14 3.92
CA ILE A 30 -2.88 0.95 2.71
C ILE A 30 -4.20 1.70 2.54
N THR A 31 -4.11 3.02 2.39
CA THR A 31 -5.28 3.89 2.20
C THR A 31 -5.28 4.58 0.84
N MET A 32 -4.11 4.75 0.20
CA MET A 32 -4.01 5.38 -1.11
C MET A 32 -2.78 4.86 -1.86
N ILE A 33 -2.91 4.76 -3.19
CA ILE A 33 -1.78 4.50 -4.10
C ILE A 33 -1.82 5.54 -5.22
N ASN A 34 -0.73 6.27 -5.39
CA ASN A 34 -0.65 7.46 -6.24
C ASN A 34 -1.78 8.44 -5.88
N ASP A 35 -2.62 8.79 -6.85
CA ASP A 35 -3.77 9.68 -6.68
C ASP A 35 -5.10 8.91 -6.52
N SER A 36 -5.05 7.62 -6.18
CA SER A 36 -6.23 6.74 -6.09
C SER A 36 -6.43 6.21 -4.67
N GLU A 37 -7.60 6.48 -4.10
CA GLU A 37 -8.02 5.95 -2.80
C GLU A 37 -8.23 4.44 -2.86
N ILE A 38 -7.82 3.73 -1.81
CA ILE A 38 -7.92 2.29 -1.69
C ILE A 38 -8.83 1.97 -0.52
N GLU A 39 -10.05 1.57 -0.83
CA GLU A 39 -11.01 1.11 0.19
C GLU A 39 -11.19 -0.41 0.15
N SER A 40 -10.86 -1.04 -1.00
CA SER A 40 -11.02 -2.47 -1.21
C SER A 40 -9.81 -3.12 -1.87
N LEU A 41 -9.73 -4.45 -1.76
CA LEU A 41 -8.75 -5.26 -2.50
C LEU A 41 -8.88 -5.10 -4.01
N GLN A 42 -10.09 -4.85 -4.51
CA GLN A 42 -10.34 -4.69 -5.94
C GLN A 42 -9.70 -3.41 -6.48
N ASP A 43 -9.73 -2.32 -5.71
CA ASP A 43 -9.08 -1.06 -6.06
C ASP A 43 -7.56 -1.22 -6.10
N PHE A 44 -7.01 -1.91 -5.09
CA PHE A 44 -5.59 -2.24 -5.02
C PHE A 44 -5.11 -2.99 -6.27
N TYR A 45 -5.79 -4.08 -6.64
CA TYR A 45 -5.41 -4.87 -7.82
C TYR A 45 -5.59 -4.10 -9.13
N SER A 46 -6.59 -3.20 -9.20
CA SER A 46 -6.84 -2.38 -10.39
C SER A 46 -5.71 -1.39 -10.68
N ILE A 47 -4.95 -0.97 -9.65
CA ILE A 47 -3.81 -0.06 -9.79
C ILE A 47 -2.52 -0.84 -10.02
N VAL A 48 -2.22 -1.83 -9.15
CA VAL A 48 -0.97 -2.60 -9.22
C VAL A 48 -0.91 -3.50 -10.47
N GLY A 49 -2.08 -3.84 -11.04
CA GLY A 49 -2.21 -4.58 -12.29
C GLY A 49 -1.90 -3.77 -13.54
N GLN A 50 -1.79 -2.45 -13.46
CA GLN A 50 -1.47 -1.60 -14.61
C GLN A 50 0.00 -1.78 -15.01
N LYS A 51 0.23 -2.31 -16.22
CA LYS A 51 1.58 -2.62 -16.72
C LYS A 51 2.42 -1.38 -17.03
N ASP A 52 1.77 -0.26 -17.32
CA ASP A 52 2.43 0.99 -17.66
C ASP A 52 2.89 1.78 -16.42
N GLN A 53 2.33 1.44 -15.24
CA GLN A 53 2.68 2.05 -13.97
C GLN A 53 3.92 1.35 -13.38
N LYS A 54 5.04 2.06 -13.36
CA LYS A 54 6.30 1.58 -12.75
C LYS A 54 6.55 2.15 -11.38
N ASP A 55 6.08 3.36 -11.13
CA ASP A 55 6.24 4.05 -9.86
C ASP A 55 4.89 4.09 -9.12
N PHE A 56 4.93 3.70 -7.85
CA PHE A 56 3.80 3.66 -6.95
C PHE A 56 4.13 4.47 -5.70
N GLU A 57 3.43 5.57 -5.47
CA GLU A 57 3.45 6.28 -4.20
C GLU A 57 2.38 5.69 -3.28
N ILE A 58 2.78 4.90 -2.29
CA ILE A 58 1.87 4.22 -1.38
C ILE A 58 1.74 5.04 -0.10
N HIS A 59 0.51 5.41 0.24
CA HIS A 59 0.16 5.99 1.53
C HIS A 59 -0.46 4.91 2.40
N PHE A 60 0.03 4.82 3.63
CA PHE A 60 -0.41 3.81 4.57
C PHE A 60 -0.40 4.33 6.00
N LEU A 61 -1.19 3.69 6.84
CA LEU A 61 -1.25 3.95 8.28
C LEU A 61 -0.48 2.86 9.02
N ARG A 62 0.37 3.28 9.96
CA ARG A 62 1.07 2.43 10.92
C ARG A 62 1.02 3.09 12.29
N ASP A 63 0.51 2.39 13.29
CA ASP A 63 0.38 2.92 14.66
C ASP A 63 -0.34 4.29 14.72
N SER A 64 -1.39 4.45 13.91
CA SER A 64 -2.15 5.71 13.72
C SER A 64 -1.37 6.87 13.10
N VAL A 65 -0.15 6.63 12.60
CA VAL A 65 0.65 7.61 11.85
C VAL A 65 0.50 7.34 10.36
N GLN A 66 0.16 8.39 9.60
CA GLN A 66 0.12 8.33 8.15
C GLN A 66 1.54 8.47 7.59
N LEU A 67 1.96 7.47 6.82
CA LEU A 67 3.26 7.37 6.18
C LEU A 67 3.06 7.29 4.67
N ARG A 68 4.08 7.75 3.95
CA ARG A 68 4.12 7.66 2.48
C ARG A 68 5.48 7.14 2.03
N ILE A 69 5.47 6.27 1.03
CA ILE A 69 6.68 5.72 0.42
C ILE A 69 6.53 5.66 -1.10
N GLY A 70 7.62 5.90 -1.82
CA GLY A 70 7.70 5.63 -3.25
C GLY A 70 8.29 4.24 -3.48
N ILE A 71 7.63 3.43 -4.31
CA ILE A 71 8.10 2.11 -4.74
C ILE A 71 8.21 2.11 -6.25
N THR A 72 9.41 1.83 -6.76
CA THR A 72 9.63 1.58 -8.19
C THR A 72 9.69 0.08 -8.45
N ARG A 73 8.92 -0.38 -9.42
CA ARG A 73 8.98 -1.74 -9.95
C ARG A 73 10.31 -1.89 -10.71
N LEU A 74 11.22 -2.70 -10.15
CA LEU A 74 12.48 -3.10 -10.77
C LEU A 74 12.27 -4.05 -11.96
#